data_AF-A0A1R4GBX3-F1
#
_entry.id   AF-A0A1R4GBX3-F1
#
_cell.length_a   1.000
_cell.length_b   1.000
_cell.length_c   1.000
_cell.angle_alpha   90.00
_cell.angle_beta   90.00
_cell.angle_gamma   90.00
#
_symmetry.space_group_name_H-M   'P 1'
#
loop_
_entity.id
_entity.type
_entity.pdbx_description
1 polymer ?
#
loop_
_entity_poly.entity_id
_entity_poly.type
_entity_poly.pdbx_seq_one_letter_code
_entity_poly.pdbx_strand_id
1 'polypeptide(L)'
;MALTPEDVVNKRFQQTKFREGYDQDEVDDFLDEVVVELRRLTAENEQLRAENEELRAAASAAPQAAAEPVAEPAAVEPEPAPVPEPAPAPAPAVELPAQGDDAETSSSLLVLARRLHDEHVAEGARKRDELIAEAESRAGTLVREAESESRRLQEESEGRAQQIVRDAEQHAQKVVGEAETKEREILSNLETSKSKLEERIEELRVFERDYRTNLRSYIESQLNDLNVSNAEFDGAAGTR
;
A
#
# COMPACT_ATOMS: atom_id res chain seq x y z
N MET A 1 11.97 2.48 -25.20
CA MET A 1 10.90 1.49 -25.42
C MET A 1 10.65 0.85 -24.07
N ALA A 2 9.66 1.35 -23.33
CA ALA A 2 9.35 0.87 -21.99
C ALA A 2 8.38 -0.32 -22.11
N LEU A 3 8.61 -1.36 -21.32
CA LEU A 3 7.67 -2.46 -21.15
C LEU A 3 6.39 -1.90 -20.53
N THR A 4 5.24 -2.20 -21.13
CA THR A 4 3.95 -1.87 -20.51
C THR A 4 3.53 -2.99 -19.56
N PRO A 5 2.69 -2.71 -18.55
CA PRO A 5 2.14 -3.76 -17.69
C PRO A 5 1.43 -4.86 -18.48
N GLU A 6 0.77 -4.50 -19.57
CA GLU A 6 0.07 -5.44 -20.46
C GLU A 6 1.06 -6.34 -21.24
N ASP A 7 2.28 -5.86 -21.52
CA ASP A 7 3.31 -6.68 -22.18
C ASP A 7 3.85 -7.78 -21.27
N VAL A 8 3.84 -7.55 -19.95
CA VAL A 8 4.30 -8.52 -18.94
C VAL A 8 3.26 -9.62 -18.76
N VAL A 9 1.98 -9.27 -18.61
CA VAL A 9 0.87 -10.23 -18.49
C VAL A 9 0.76 -11.13 -19.72
N ASN A 10 0.96 -10.59 -20.91
CA ASN A 10 0.85 -11.35 -22.15
C ASN A 10 2.12 -12.15 -22.50
N LYS A 11 3.17 -12.09 -21.66
CA LYS A 11 4.45 -12.75 -21.94
C LYS A 11 4.33 -14.26 -21.75
N ARG A 12 4.65 -15.01 -22.81
CA ARG A 12 4.77 -16.48 -22.74
C ARG A 12 6.22 -16.93 -22.87
N PHE A 13 6.68 -17.70 -21.91
CA PHE A 13 8.01 -18.30 -21.91
C PHE A 13 8.01 -19.68 -22.58
N GLN A 14 9.15 -20.07 -23.15
CA GLN A 14 9.31 -21.38 -23.77
C GLN A 14 9.69 -22.42 -22.71
N GLN A 15 8.98 -23.56 -22.65
CA GLN A 15 9.28 -24.63 -21.70
C GLN A 15 10.57 -25.38 -22.09
N THR A 16 11.53 -25.46 -21.17
CA THR A 16 12.80 -26.16 -21.38
C THR A 16 12.72 -27.61 -20.93
N LYS A 17 12.65 -28.57 -21.87
CA LYS A 17 12.52 -30.01 -21.57
C LYS A 17 13.81 -30.73 -21.17
N PHE A 18 14.98 -30.14 -21.45
CA PHE A 18 16.29 -30.78 -21.29
C PHE A 18 17.26 -30.00 -20.39
N ARG A 19 16.78 -28.95 -19.72
CA ARG A 19 17.56 -28.13 -18.78
C ARG A 19 16.68 -27.82 -17.58
N GLU A 20 17.29 -27.74 -16.40
CA GLU A 20 16.65 -27.20 -15.21
C GLU A 20 16.12 -25.81 -15.53
N GLY A 21 14.80 -25.65 -15.41
CA GLY A 21 14.09 -24.40 -15.63
C GLY A 21 13.54 -23.89 -14.31
N TYR A 22 13.07 -22.64 -14.31
CA TYR A 22 12.31 -22.09 -13.20
C TYR A 22 10.95 -22.78 -13.09
N ASP A 23 10.41 -22.84 -11.88
CA ASP A 23 9.05 -23.29 -11.66
C ASP A 23 8.08 -22.30 -12.32
N GLN A 24 7.09 -22.82 -13.04
CA GLN A 24 6.15 -21.97 -13.75
C GLN A 24 5.28 -21.17 -12.78
N ASP A 25 4.83 -21.79 -11.69
CA ASP A 25 3.91 -21.16 -10.74
C ASP A 25 4.65 -20.04 -9.97
N GLU A 26 5.91 -20.27 -9.58
CA GLU A 26 6.74 -19.25 -8.92
C GLU A 26 7.04 -18.05 -9.84
N VAL A 27 7.25 -18.31 -11.14
CA VAL A 27 7.45 -17.26 -12.14
C VAL A 27 6.16 -16.48 -12.36
N ASP A 28 5.00 -17.15 -12.43
CA ASP A 28 3.71 -16.50 -12.62
C ASP A 28 3.36 -15.61 -11.40
N ASP A 29 3.57 -16.09 -10.16
CA ASP A 29 3.38 -15.30 -8.92
C ASP A 29 4.28 -14.05 -8.89
N PHE A 30 5.55 -14.18 -9.27
CA PHE A 30 6.48 -13.06 -9.32
C PHE A 30 6.09 -12.02 -10.40
N LEU A 31 5.59 -12.48 -11.54
CA LEU A 31 5.16 -11.58 -12.61
C LEU A 31 3.91 -10.79 -12.22
N ASP A 32 3.00 -11.37 -11.43
CA ASP A 32 1.85 -10.64 -10.88
C ASP A 32 2.29 -9.50 -9.95
N GLU A 33 3.28 -9.73 -9.08
CA GLU A 33 3.86 -8.68 -8.22
C GLU A 33 4.51 -7.57 -9.06
N VAL A 34 5.27 -7.94 -10.09
CA VAL A 34 5.91 -6.99 -11.02
C VAL A 34 4.88 -6.15 -11.77
N VAL A 35 3.74 -6.73 -12.19
CA VAL A 35 2.67 -5.99 -12.88
C VAL A 35 2.02 -4.95 -11.97
N VAL A 36 1.79 -5.30 -10.70
CA VAL A 36 1.23 -4.37 -9.69
C VAL A 36 2.17 -3.17 -9.49
N GLU A 37 3.46 -3.42 -9.26
CA GLU A 37 4.45 -2.36 -9.07
C GLU A 37 4.66 -1.52 -10.35
N LEU A 38 4.65 -2.14 -11.53
CA LEU A 38 4.79 -1.40 -12.79
C LEU A 38 3.59 -0.48 -13.05
N ARG A 39 2.37 -0.90 -12.71
CA ARG A 39 1.17 -0.04 -12.78
C ARG A 39 1.27 1.12 -11.79
N ARG A 40 1.69 0.85 -10.56
CA ARG A 40 1.93 1.88 -9.54
C ARG A 40 2.96 2.91 -10.00
N LEU A 41 4.13 2.46 -10.45
CA LEU A 41 5.20 3.33 -10.92
C LEU A 41 4.79 4.15 -12.15
N THR A 42 3.97 3.58 -13.04
CA THR A 42 3.45 4.32 -14.20
C THR A 42 2.50 5.43 -13.76
N ALA A 43 1.57 5.14 -12.86
CA ALA A 43 0.65 6.13 -12.31
C ALA A 43 1.39 7.23 -11.52
N GLU A 44 2.39 6.87 -10.73
CA GLU A 44 3.23 7.82 -10.00
C GLU A 44 4.05 8.70 -10.95
N ASN A 45 4.60 8.14 -12.03
CA ASN A 45 5.29 8.93 -13.05
C ASN A 45 4.36 9.89 -13.79
N GLU A 46 3.13 9.48 -14.08
CA GLU A 46 2.12 10.35 -14.69
C GLU A 46 1.74 11.48 -13.73
N GLN A 47 1.52 11.16 -12.46
CA GLN A 47 1.22 12.15 -11.42
C GLN A 47 2.37 13.15 -11.23
N LEU A 48 3.61 12.67 -11.10
CA LEU A 48 4.79 13.54 -10.98
C LEU A 48 5.00 14.40 -12.22
N ARG A 49 4.71 13.89 -13.42
CA ARG A 49 4.76 14.68 -14.66
C ARG A 49 3.70 15.77 -14.67
N ALA A 50 2.47 15.45 -14.28
CA ALA A 50 1.39 16.44 -14.16
C ALA A 50 1.75 17.53 -13.13
N GLU A 51 2.26 17.15 -11.96
CA GLU A 51 2.72 18.09 -10.94
C GLU A 51 3.88 18.97 -11.46
N ASN A 52 4.85 18.39 -12.18
CA ASN A 52 5.92 19.16 -12.80
C ASN A 52 5.41 20.12 -13.89
N GLU A 53 4.39 19.72 -14.65
CA GLU A 53 3.76 20.59 -15.65
C GLU A 53 2.99 21.73 -14.99
N GLU A 54 2.26 21.47 -13.91
CA GLU A 54 1.57 22.48 -13.11
C GLU A 54 2.56 23.44 -12.43
N LEU A 55 3.64 22.93 -11.83
CA LEU A 55 4.71 23.74 -11.25
C LEU A 55 5.44 24.56 -12.31
N ARG A 56 5.67 24.02 -13.50
CA ARG A 56 6.24 24.77 -14.63
C ARG A 56 5.28 25.81 -15.17
N ALA A 57 3.98 25.51 -15.26
CA ALA A 57 2.94 26.45 -15.64
C ALA A 57 2.82 27.58 -14.60
N ALA A 58 2.86 27.26 -13.31
CA ALA A 58 2.90 28.21 -12.22
C ALA A 58 4.19 29.04 -12.21
N ALA A 59 5.35 28.44 -12.52
CA ALA A 59 6.63 29.15 -12.61
C ALA A 59 6.76 30.02 -13.86
N SER A 60 6.01 29.74 -14.93
CA SER A 60 5.93 30.56 -16.14
C SER A 60 4.80 31.61 -16.09
N ALA A 61 3.80 31.40 -15.23
CA ALA A 61 2.75 32.38 -14.91
C ALA A 61 3.16 33.32 -13.76
N ALA A 62 4.04 32.88 -12.86
CA ALA A 62 4.77 33.75 -11.96
C ALA A 62 5.75 34.59 -12.80
N PRO A 63 5.79 35.92 -12.59
CA PRO A 63 6.22 36.83 -13.62
C PRO A 63 7.68 36.61 -14.01
N GLN A 64 7.89 36.80 -15.29
CA GLN A 64 9.10 37.22 -15.99
C GLN A 64 9.70 38.51 -15.36
N ALA A 65 10.03 38.45 -14.06
CA ALA A 65 10.51 39.55 -13.22
C ALA A 65 11.84 39.24 -12.51
N ALA A 66 12.46 38.09 -12.78
CA ALA A 66 13.79 37.76 -12.26
C ALA A 66 14.57 36.78 -13.16
N ALA A 67 14.83 37.19 -14.41
CA ALA A 67 15.92 36.60 -15.20
C ALA A 67 16.39 37.63 -16.24
N GLU A 68 17.19 38.58 -15.78
CA GLU A 68 18.20 39.20 -16.64
C GLU A 68 19.16 38.10 -17.13
N PRO A 69 19.37 37.93 -18.45
CA PRO A 69 20.59 37.33 -18.94
C PRO A 69 21.68 38.41 -18.95
N VAL A 70 22.78 38.15 -18.25
CA VAL A 70 24.01 38.93 -18.36
C VAL A 70 24.55 38.82 -19.80
N ALA A 71 24.44 39.89 -20.59
CA ALA A 71 25.35 40.26 -21.69
C ALA A 71 25.06 41.68 -22.24
N GLU A 72 25.88 42.66 -21.83
CA GLU A 72 26.17 43.89 -22.60
C GLU A 72 27.02 43.56 -23.86
N PRO A 73 27.14 44.43 -24.89
CA PRO A 73 26.44 45.69 -25.16
C PRO A 73 25.98 45.87 -26.63
N ALA A 74 24.88 46.60 -26.88
CA ALA A 74 24.74 47.49 -28.04
C ALA A 74 23.44 48.30 -27.92
N ALA A 75 23.60 49.59 -27.67
CA ALA A 75 22.56 50.59 -27.56
C ALA A 75 21.72 50.75 -28.84
N VAL A 76 20.39 50.92 -28.68
CA VAL A 76 19.58 51.98 -29.31
C VAL A 76 18.31 52.23 -28.44
N GLU A 77 18.24 53.39 -27.78
CA GLU A 77 17.01 54.05 -27.26
C GLU A 77 16.10 54.55 -28.41
N PRO A 78 14.83 55.00 -28.19
CA PRO A 78 13.93 54.79 -27.06
C PRO A 78 12.49 54.37 -27.49
N GLU A 79 11.76 53.70 -26.61
CA GLU A 79 10.32 53.41 -26.75
C GLU A 79 9.51 54.33 -25.82
N PRO A 80 8.36 54.88 -26.27
CA PRO A 80 7.55 55.81 -25.49
C PRO A 80 6.69 55.10 -24.44
N ALA A 81 6.72 55.65 -23.23
CA ALA A 81 5.70 55.68 -22.18
C ALA A 81 4.63 54.56 -22.11
N PRO A 82 4.52 53.94 -20.92
CA PRO A 82 3.22 53.68 -20.33
C PRO A 82 3.07 54.38 -18.97
N VAL A 83 2.09 55.28 -18.98
CA VAL A 83 1.22 55.78 -17.91
C VAL A 83 1.42 55.19 -16.50
N PRO A 84 1.76 56.03 -15.50
CA PRO A 84 1.59 55.74 -14.09
C PRO A 84 0.26 56.31 -13.55
N GLU A 85 -0.56 55.47 -12.91
CA GLU A 85 -1.54 55.87 -11.89
C GLU A 85 -1.61 54.73 -10.85
N PRO A 86 -1.62 55.02 -9.54
CA PRO A 86 -2.49 56.03 -8.94
C PRO A 86 -1.77 57.01 -8.00
N ALA A 87 -2.01 58.30 -8.21
CA ALA A 87 -1.77 59.32 -7.20
C ALA A 87 -2.85 59.21 -6.09
N PRO A 88 -2.49 59.24 -4.80
CA PRO A 88 -3.46 59.61 -3.78
C PRO A 88 -3.79 61.09 -4.00
N ALA A 89 -5.04 61.37 -4.33
CA ALA A 89 -5.53 62.74 -4.48
C ALA A 89 -5.28 63.53 -3.17
N PRO A 90 -4.73 64.76 -3.26
CA PRO A 90 -4.53 65.62 -2.11
C PRO A 90 -5.88 66.05 -1.54
N ALA A 91 -5.97 66.04 -0.22
CA ALA A 91 -7.08 66.62 0.53
C ALA A 91 -7.34 68.08 0.07
N PRO A 92 -8.60 68.52 -0.06
CA PRO A 92 -8.89 69.91 -0.34
C PRO A 92 -8.45 70.79 0.84
N ALA A 93 -7.40 71.58 0.63
CA ALA A 93 -7.03 72.67 1.51
C ALA A 93 -8.14 73.72 1.47
N VAL A 94 -8.90 73.81 2.56
CA VAL A 94 -9.88 74.86 2.77
C VAL A 94 -9.12 76.13 3.19
N GLU A 95 -9.00 77.09 2.29
CA GLU A 95 -8.61 78.47 2.62
C GLU A 95 -9.74 79.14 3.43
N LEU A 96 -9.43 79.56 4.66
CA LEU A 96 -10.31 80.43 5.45
C LEU A 96 -10.02 81.90 5.12
N PRO A 97 -11.04 82.74 4.86
CA PRO A 97 -10.86 84.18 4.82
C PRO A 97 -10.69 84.72 6.25
N ALA A 98 -9.59 85.45 6.46
CA ALA A 98 -9.31 86.16 7.69
C ALA A 98 -10.02 87.52 7.68
N GLN A 99 -10.96 87.73 8.61
CA GLN A 99 -11.41 89.07 9.02
C GLN A 99 -12.03 89.02 10.43
N GLY A 100 -11.37 89.72 11.37
CA GLY A 100 -11.92 90.41 12.55
C GLY A 100 -12.93 89.69 13.45
N ASP A 101 -12.50 89.39 14.68
CA ASP A 101 -13.30 88.94 15.85
C ASP A 101 -13.80 87.47 15.87
N ASP A 102 -13.01 86.55 15.28
CA ASP A 102 -13.30 85.09 15.22
C ASP A 102 -12.39 84.19 16.08
N ALA A 103 -11.59 84.73 16.99
CA ALA A 103 -10.63 83.91 17.77
C ALA A 103 -11.31 82.93 18.74
N GLU A 104 -12.43 83.34 19.35
CA GLU A 104 -13.22 82.49 20.26
C GLU A 104 -14.07 81.45 19.50
N THR A 105 -14.65 81.81 18.35
CA THR A 105 -15.39 80.91 17.45
C THR A 105 -14.49 79.86 16.79
N SER A 106 -13.28 80.24 16.36
CA SER A 106 -12.29 79.31 15.80
C SER A 106 -11.78 78.30 16.83
N SER A 107 -11.54 78.76 18.07
CA SER A 107 -11.17 77.87 19.18
C SER A 107 -12.29 76.89 19.50
N SER A 108 -13.54 77.35 19.52
CA SER A 108 -14.73 76.52 19.70
C SER A 108 -14.89 75.46 18.60
N LEU A 109 -14.61 75.81 17.33
CA LEU A 109 -14.64 74.87 16.21
C LEU A 109 -13.55 73.80 16.30
N LEU A 110 -12.33 74.15 16.71
CA LEU A 110 -11.26 73.16 16.91
C LEU A 110 -11.55 72.21 18.07
N VAL A 111 -12.14 72.71 19.16
CA VAL A 111 -12.59 71.87 20.28
C VAL A 111 -13.70 70.91 19.84
N LEU A 112 -14.65 71.39 19.03
CA LEU A 112 -15.69 70.55 18.46
C LEU A 112 -15.12 69.50 17.48
N ALA A 113 -14.20 69.89 16.60
CA ALA A 113 -13.55 68.99 15.65
C ALA A 113 -12.72 67.92 16.35
N ARG A 114 -11.96 68.27 17.40
CA ARG A 114 -11.23 67.30 18.23
C ARG A 114 -12.18 66.35 18.93
N ARG A 115 -13.28 66.85 19.50
CA ARG A 115 -14.30 66.01 20.15
C ARG A 115 -14.94 65.03 19.16
N LEU A 116 -15.32 65.52 17.97
CA LEU A 116 -15.90 64.67 16.93
C LEU A 116 -14.90 63.60 16.47
N HIS A 117 -13.62 63.97 16.34
CA HIS A 117 -12.56 63.02 16.01
C HIS A 117 -12.37 61.97 17.10
N ASP A 118 -12.27 62.38 18.37
CA ASP A 118 -12.14 61.46 19.50
C ASP A 118 -13.36 60.51 19.59
N GLU A 119 -14.55 61.01 19.27
CA GLU A 119 -15.78 60.21 19.16
C GLU A 119 -15.68 59.19 18.00
N HIS A 120 -15.23 59.59 16.80
CA HIS A 120 -15.02 58.67 15.66
C HIS A 120 -13.93 57.64 15.92
N VAL A 121 -12.85 58.02 16.62
CA VAL A 121 -11.78 57.09 17.01
C VAL A 121 -12.31 56.08 18.02
N ALA A 122 -13.10 56.51 19.00
CA ALA A 122 -13.73 55.62 19.97
C ALA A 122 -14.74 54.66 19.29
N GLU A 123 -15.55 55.15 18.34
CA GLU A 123 -16.45 54.32 17.56
C GLU A 123 -15.72 53.32 16.65
N GLY A 124 -14.63 53.76 16.02
CA GLY A 124 -13.77 52.89 15.21
C GLY A 124 -13.11 51.80 16.05
N ALA A 125 -12.62 52.14 17.24
CA ALA A 125 -12.05 51.18 18.18
C ALA A 125 -13.09 50.13 18.60
N ARG A 126 -14.31 50.55 18.95
CA ARG A 126 -15.41 49.64 19.30
C ARG A 126 -15.76 48.69 18.15
N LYS A 127 -15.95 49.21 16.93
CA LYS A 127 -16.25 48.39 15.75
C LYS A 127 -15.14 47.38 15.45
N ARG A 128 -13.87 47.79 15.59
CA ARG A 128 -12.73 46.88 15.42
C ARG A 128 -12.77 45.78 16.47
N ASP A 129 -12.94 46.13 17.73
CA ASP A 129 -12.93 45.16 18.84
C ASP A 129 -14.12 44.19 18.73
N GLU A 130 -15.28 44.66 18.29
CA GLU A 130 -16.45 43.82 17.95
C GLU A 130 -16.16 42.84 16.80
N LEU A 131 -15.55 43.31 15.71
CA LEU A 131 -15.17 42.46 14.58
C LEU A 131 -14.10 41.43 14.96
N ILE A 132 -13.15 41.80 15.81
CA ILE A 132 -12.14 40.86 16.34
C ILE A 132 -12.83 39.79 17.19
N ALA A 133 -13.71 40.18 18.11
CA ALA A 133 -14.44 39.23 18.95
C ALA A 133 -15.30 38.26 18.12
N GLU A 134 -15.97 38.76 17.08
CA GLU A 134 -16.74 37.92 16.16
C GLU A 134 -15.84 36.97 15.35
N ALA A 135 -14.71 37.48 14.82
CA ALA A 135 -13.75 36.67 14.08
C ALA A 135 -13.13 35.57 14.97
N GLU A 136 -12.75 35.89 16.20
CA GLU A 136 -12.21 34.94 17.18
C GLU A 136 -13.26 33.88 17.55
N SER A 137 -14.52 34.27 17.74
CA SER A 137 -15.61 33.31 18.00
C SER A 137 -15.80 32.36 16.82
N ARG A 138 -15.85 32.89 15.58
CA ARG A 138 -16.01 32.08 14.36
C ARG A 138 -14.80 31.17 14.11
N ALA A 139 -13.59 31.66 14.32
CA ALA A 139 -12.37 30.86 14.24
C ALA A 139 -12.40 29.74 15.28
N GLY A 140 -12.78 30.06 16.52
CA GLY A 140 -12.90 29.08 17.60
C GLY A 140 -13.97 28.02 17.35
N THR A 141 -15.07 28.32 16.67
CA THR A 141 -16.06 27.30 16.27
C THR A 141 -15.53 26.40 15.17
N LEU A 142 -14.88 26.96 14.15
CA LEU A 142 -14.32 26.19 13.03
C LEU A 142 -13.22 25.23 13.50
N VAL A 143 -12.33 25.70 14.38
CA VAL A 143 -11.28 24.84 14.96
C VAL A 143 -11.88 23.71 15.76
N ARG A 144 -12.89 23.97 16.61
CA ARG A 144 -13.57 22.93 17.39
C ARG A 144 -14.27 21.91 16.51
N GLU A 145 -14.93 22.36 15.45
CA GLU A 145 -15.59 21.48 14.48
C GLU A 145 -14.57 20.60 13.76
N ALA A 146 -13.52 21.20 13.18
CA ALA A 146 -12.45 20.48 12.50
C ALA A 146 -11.74 19.48 13.43
N GLU A 147 -11.45 19.85 14.68
CA GLU A 147 -10.87 18.93 15.66
C GLU A 147 -11.83 17.79 16.03
N SER A 148 -13.14 18.04 16.05
CA SER A 148 -14.14 17.00 16.35
C SER A 148 -14.29 16.01 15.19
N GLU A 149 -14.26 16.50 13.95
CA GLU A 149 -14.29 15.67 12.75
C GLU A 149 -13.01 14.85 12.61
N SER A 150 -11.85 15.48 12.84
CA SER A 150 -10.56 14.78 12.84
C SER A 150 -10.53 13.65 13.88
N ARG A 151 -11.00 13.91 15.10
CA ARG A 151 -11.11 12.88 16.15
C ARG A 151 -12.05 11.74 15.74
N ARG A 152 -13.22 12.06 15.17
CA ARG A 152 -14.16 11.04 14.68
C ARG A 152 -13.56 10.18 13.57
N LEU A 153 -12.89 10.80 12.60
CA LEU A 153 -12.24 10.08 11.51
C LEU A 153 -11.12 9.18 12.05
N GLN A 154 -10.35 9.67 13.02
CA GLN A 154 -9.32 8.89 13.68
C GLN A 154 -9.92 7.68 14.41
N GLU A 155 -10.94 7.88 15.26
CA GLU A 155 -11.65 6.80 15.97
C GLU A 155 -12.26 5.76 15.00
N GLU A 156 -12.85 6.22 13.90
CA GLU A 156 -13.41 5.34 12.86
C GLU A 156 -12.30 4.55 12.14
N SER A 157 -11.18 5.20 11.81
CA SER A 157 -10.03 4.55 11.18
C SER A 157 -9.39 3.52 12.11
N GLU A 158 -9.22 3.86 13.39
CA GLU A 158 -8.67 2.98 14.42
C GLU A 158 -9.62 1.80 14.66
N GLY A 159 -10.93 2.05 14.70
CA GLY A 159 -11.95 1.01 14.80
C GLY A 159 -11.91 0.03 13.62
N ARG A 160 -11.82 0.53 12.39
CA ARG A 160 -11.67 -0.29 11.17
C ARG A 160 -10.36 -1.07 11.19
N ALA A 161 -9.24 -0.43 11.55
CA ALA A 161 -7.94 -1.10 11.64
C ALA A 161 -7.98 -2.24 12.67
N GLN A 162 -8.58 -2.01 13.84
CA GLN A 162 -8.77 -3.05 14.86
C GLN A 162 -9.67 -4.19 14.38
N GLN A 163 -10.72 -3.90 13.61
CA GLN A 163 -11.58 -4.94 13.02
C GLN A 163 -10.79 -5.80 12.03
N ILE A 164 -10.04 -5.18 11.11
CA ILE A 164 -9.21 -5.90 10.14
C ILE A 164 -8.19 -6.79 10.86
N VAL A 165 -7.54 -6.28 11.91
CA VAL A 165 -6.58 -7.08 12.70
C VAL A 165 -7.27 -8.27 13.37
N ARG A 166 -8.45 -8.06 14.00
CA ARG A 166 -9.20 -9.17 14.60
C ARG A 166 -9.65 -10.22 13.58
N ASP A 167 -10.13 -9.79 12.42
CA ASP A 167 -10.56 -10.68 11.36
C ASP A 167 -9.38 -11.49 10.80
N ALA A 168 -8.23 -10.83 10.60
CA ALA A 168 -6.99 -11.47 10.19
C ALA A 168 -6.49 -12.48 11.24
N GLU A 169 -6.53 -12.13 12.53
CA GLU A 169 -6.16 -13.05 13.62
C GLU A 169 -7.10 -14.26 13.68
N GLN A 170 -8.41 -14.06 13.54
CA GLN A 170 -9.38 -15.16 13.51
C GLN A 170 -9.17 -16.06 12.28
N HIS A 171 -8.88 -15.48 11.11
CA HIS A 171 -8.57 -16.24 9.92
C HIS A 171 -7.28 -17.05 10.09
N ALA A 172 -6.22 -16.43 10.63
CA ALA A 172 -4.97 -17.12 10.93
C ALA A 172 -5.19 -18.29 11.90
N GLN A 173 -5.95 -18.10 12.98
CA GLN A 173 -6.29 -19.16 13.92
C GLN A 173 -7.07 -20.30 13.28
N LYS A 174 -8.01 -20.01 12.37
CA LYS A 174 -8.74 -21.04 11.61
C LYS A 174 -7.81 -21.83 10.70
N VAL A 175 -6.95 -21.15 9.93
CA VAL A 175 -6.00 -21.82 9.03
C VAL A 175 -5.04 -22.72 9.81
N VAL A 176 -4.52 -22.24 10.94
CA VAL A 176 -3.65 -23.04 11.82
C VAL A 176 -4.42 -24.23 12.38
N GLY A 177 -5.64 -24.05 12.89
CA GLY A 177 -6.45 -25.15 13.39
C GLY A 177 -6.82 -26.19 12.33
N GLU A 178 -7.09 -25.77 11.10
CA GLU A 178 -7.32 -26.66 9.95
C GLU A 178 -6.04 -27.40 9.55
N ALA A 179 -4.89 -26.75 9.58
CA ALA A 179 -3.60 -27.40 9.31
C ALA A 179 -3.30 -28.46 10.37
N GLU A 180 -3.48 -28.15 11.66
CA GLU A 180 -3.26 -29.08 12.77
C GLU A 180 -4.22 -30.28 12.74
N THR A 181 -5.47 -30.10 12.30
CA THR A 181 -6.41 -31.22 12.15
C THR A 181 -6.02 -32.12 10.99
N LYS A 182 -5.66 -31.55 9.84
CA LYS A 182 -5.14 -32.30 8.68
C LYS A 182 -3.85 -33.04 9.01
N GLU A 183 -2.93 -32.41 9.74
CA GLU A 183 -1.70 -33.05 10.17
C GLU A 183 -1.98 -34.28 11.04
N ARG A 184 -2.85 -34.14 12.04
CA ARG A 184 -3.28 -35.27 12.89
C ARG A 184 -3.94 -36.39 12.10
N GLU A 185 -4.78 -36.04 11.12
CA GLU A 185 -5.42 -37.02 10.25
C GLU A 185 -4.40 -37.77 9.38
N ILE A 186 -3.46 -37.05 8.76
CA ILE A 186 -2.40 -37.64 7.94
C ILE A 186 -1.52 -38.56 8.78
N LEU A 187 -1.10 -38.12 9.97
CA LEU A 187 -0.30 -38.94 10.87
C LEU A 187 -1.04 -40.20 11.32
N SER A 188 -2.32 -40.08 11.67
CA SER A 188 -3.18 -41.24 12.00
C SER A 188 -3.30 -42.21 10.81
N ASN A 189 -3.52 -41.69 9.60
CA ASN A 189 -3.61 -42.50 8.38
C ASN A 189 -2.26 -43.18 8.06
N LEU A 190 -1.15 -42.48 8.26
CA LEU A 190 0.19 -43.02 8.07
C LEU A 190 0.49 -44.12 9.10
N GLU A 191 0.10 -43.94 10.35
CA GLU A 191 0.28 -44.93 11.41
C GLU A 191 -0.54 -46.20 11.14
N THR A 192 -1.81 -46.06 10.74
CA THR A 192 -2.63 -47.23 10.34
C THR A 192 -2.12 -47.92 9.08
N SER A 193 -1.56 -47.18 8.12
CA SER A 193 -0.96 -47.76 6.93
C SER A 193 0.34 -48.50 7.27
N LYS A 194 1.16 -47.92 8.15
CA LYS A 194 2.37 -48.54 8.67
C LYS A 194 2.05 -49.85 9.39
N SER A 195 1.06 -49.85 10.30
CA SER A 195 0.70 -51.06 11.04
C SER A 195 0.20 -52.18 10.12
N LYS A 196 -0.59 -51.84 9.08
CA LYS A 196 -1.04 -52.81 8.06
C LYS A 196 0.12 -53.38 7.24
N LEU A 197 1.08 -52.54 6.87
CA LEU A 197 2.28 -52.99 6.15
C LEU A 197 3.15 -53.89 7.04
N GLU A 198 3.32 -53.54 8.31
CA GLU A 198 4.05 -54.36 9.28
C GLU A 198 3.38 -55.74 9.48
N GLU A 199 2.05 -55.76 9.64
CA GLU A 199 1.27 -57.01 9.70
C GLU A 199 1.46 -57.85 8.43
N ARG A 200 1.36 -57.23 7.25
CA ARG A 200 1.54 -57.93 5.97
C ARG A 200 2.95 -58.48 5.78
N ILE A 201 3.97 -57.76 6.26
CA ILE A 201 5.35 -58.22 6.24
C ILE A 201 5.49 -59.46 7.12
N GLU A 202 4.90 -59.47 8.31
CA GLU A 202 4.97 -60.61 9.21
C GLU A 202 4.21 -61.82 8.66
N GLU A 203 3.02 -61.62 8.09
CA GLU A 203 2.28 -62.66 7.36
C GLU A 203 3.14 -63.28 6.24
N LEU A 204 3.81 -62.45 5.43
CA LEU A 204 4.65 -62.93 4.34
C LEU A 204 5.87 -63.71 4.85
N ARG A 205 6.46 -63.31 5.98
CA ARG A 205 7.58 -64.04 6.61
C ARG A 205 7.15 -65.41 7.13
N VAL A 206 5.99 -65.49 7.77
CA VAL A 206 5.42 -66.76 8.23
C VAL A 206 5.09 -67.64 7.03
N PHE A 207 4.43 -67.08 6.01
CA PHE A 207 4.13 -67.78 4.77
C PHE A 207 5.39 -68.33 4.09
N GLU A 208 6.47 -67.54 4.00
CA GLU A 208 7.74 -68.01 3.42
C GLU A 208 8.34 -69.16 4.23
N ARG A 209 8.35 -69.06 5.56
CA ARG A 209 8.86 -70.13 6.44
C ARG A 209 8.06 -71.42 6.25
N ASP A 210 6.74 -71.32 6.24
CA ASP A 210 5.85 -72.47 6.10
C ASP A 210 5.95 -73.06 4.70
N TYR A 211 6.00 -72.24 3.66
CA TYR A 211 6.20 -72.67 2.28
C TYR A 211 7.52 -73.41 2.10
N ARG A 212 8.63 -72.89 2.65
CA ARG A 212 9.94 -73.56 2.61
C ARG A 212 9.91 -74.91 3.35
N THR A 213 9.21 -74.97 4.48
CA THR A 213 9.06 -76.21 5.26
C THR A 213 8.24 -77.26 4.50
N ASN A 214 7.12 -76.86 3.94
CA ASN A 214 6.25 -77.72 3.13
C ASN A 214 6.96 -78.20 1.85
N LEU A 215 7.68 -77.31 1.17
CA LEU A 215 8.46 -77.68 -0.02
C LEU A 215 9.57 -78.67 0.32
N ARG A 216 10.30 -78.46 1.43
CA ARG A 216 11.30 -79.42 1.92
C ARG A 216 10.67 -80.78 2.20
N SER A 217 9.58 -80.81 2.96
CA SER A 217 8.88 -82.06 3.30
C SER A 217 8.35 -82.78 2.05
N TYR A 218 7.85 -82.04 1.06
CA TYR A 218 7.38 -82.61 -0.21
C TYR A 218 8.53 -83.25 -1.00
N ILE A 219 9.66 -82.55 -1.13
CA ILE A 219 10.84 -83.08 -1.83
C ILE A 219 11.41 -84.30 -1.09
N GLU A 220 11.48 -84.27 0.25
CA GLU A 220 11.91 -85.42 1.07
C GLU A 220 10.98 -86.62 0.91
N SER A 221 9.66 -86.41 0.85
CA SER A 221 8.68 -87.47 0.56
C SER A 221 8.92 -88.08 -0.82
N GLN A 222 9.06 -87.25 -1.86
CA GLN A 222 9.32 -87.75 -3.22
C GLN A 222 10.64 -88.52 -3.33
N LEU A 223 11.69 -88.07 -2.64
CA LEU A 223 12.96 -88.80 -2.58
C LEU A 223 12.84 -90.14 -1.87
N ASN A 224 12.08 -90.20 -0.77
CA ASN A 224 11.82 -91.47 -0.07
C ASN A 224 11.01 -92.43 -0.93
N ASP A 225 9.97 -91.97 -1.62
CA ASP A 225 9.16 -92.81 -2.53
C ASP A 225 10.02 -93.37 -3.66
N LEU A 226 10.93 -92.56 -4.22
CA LEU A 226 11.90 -93.02 -5.21
C LEU A 226 12.88 -94.04 -4.64
N ASN A 227 13.40 -93.83 -3.43
CA ASN A 227 14.30 -94.77 -2.77
C ASN A 227 13.62 -96.12 -2.48
N VAL A 228 12.36 -96.11 -2.03
CA VAL A 228 11.58 -97.34 -1.81
C VAL A 228 11.32 -98.04 -3.14
N SER A 229 10.88 -97.31 -4.17
CA SER A 229 10.67 -97.85 -5.52
C SER A 229 11.95 -98.49 -6.09
N ASN A 230 13.11 -97.87 -5.85
CA ASN A 230 14.40 -98.40 -6.30
C ASN A 230 14.80 -99.67 -5.51
N ALA A 231 14.52 -99.72 -4.21
CA ALA A 231 14.77 -100.90 -3.37
C ALA A 231 13.86 -102.09 -3.74
N GLU A 232 12.60 -101.84 -4.10
CA GLU A 232 11.70 -102.87 -4.63
C GLU A 232 12.21 -103.43 -5.97
N PHE A 233 12.78 -102.58 -6.82
CA PHE A 233 13.36 -102.98 -8.10
C PHE A 233 14.61 -103.87 -7.91
N ASP A 234 15.50 -103.51 -6.97
CA ASP A 234 16.73 -104.27 -6.68
C ASP A 234 16.43 -105.61 -5.98
N GLY A 235 15.42 -105.66 -5.09
CA GLY A 235 14.98 -106.89 -4.44
C GLY A 235 14.38 -107.93 -5.40
N ALA A 236 13.76 -107.48 -6.50
CA ALA A 236 13.24 -108.34 -7.56
C ALA A 236 14.35 -108.91 -8.47
N ALA A 237 15.53 -108.28 -8.53
CA ALA A 237 16.67 -108.76 -9.31
C ALA A 237 17.51 -109.83 -8.58
N GLY A 238 17.46 -109.87 -7.24
CA GLY A 238 18.25 -110.79 -6.41
C GLY A 238 17.66 -112.18 -6.13
N THR A 239 16.49 -112.52 -6.68
CA THR A 239 15.77 -113.78 -6.39
C THR A 239 15.71 -114.78 -7.55
N ARG A 240 16.66 -114.72 -8.49
CA ARG A 240 16.85 -115.75 -9.54
C ARG A 240 18.15 -116.52 -9.38
#